data_AF-A0A265UVX3-F1
#
_entry.id   AF-A0A265UVX3-F1
#
_cell.length_a   1.000
_cell.length_b   1.000
_cell.length_c   1.000
_cell.angle_alpha   90.00
_cell.angle_beta   90.00
_cell.angle_gamma   90.00
#
_symmetry.space_group_name_H-M   'P 1'
#
loop_
_entity.id
_entity.type
_entity.pdbx_description
1 polymer ?
#
loop_
_entity_poly.entity_id
_entity_poly.type
_entity_poly.pdbx_seq_one_letter_code
_entity_poly.pdbx_strand_id
1 'polypeptide(L)'
;MSFMKKIILCMLFVSATLQFTFAQSVQDLIDQVDISNLQLTVAQLSGEAEAVINGTSQTITSRVQSNNDLAADYIEERLSANPNLTVEVQEFNTVGKNIIATQLGQTNPDDIYLVCAHYDSVTTFCADDNATGVAAVLEIARILSTQCIDNTIVYALWDEEEIGLRGANYYAQLAADSSNGNTRDNIIAVLNMDMIGYDGDAPGTPGDNDFDIDVRDIANSISIKDDLLNLLNTYTFDLNPIVVNPGTAASDHSRFWAQNYSAVLVGESWETNDQTPDYHTSNDRVDDIDFQYMTELTKFVAAYMTTKAGLISVDNTITQTATELIANDVSASYQWYDCDTGAPIAGETNRTFTPNSSGNYAVEVSNGNCTELSSCVSFSLLSTEGFDANEIRLFPNPVTSILNIENATQDELVFTLMDITGKIIHILKSQNVSVSLNLGDWSAGIYFVKIASKTKSSTYKVVKA
;
A
#
# COMPACT_ATOMS: atom_id res chain seq x y z
N MET A 1 -40.88 7.55 -41.26
CA MET A 1 -39.50 7.95 -41.62
C MET A 1 -39.08 9.04 -40.64
N SER A 2 -38.86 8.66 -39.38
CA SER A 2 -37.60 8.24 -38.73
C SER A 2 -36.74 9.43 -38.28
N PHE A 3 -37.01 9.86 -37.05
CA PHE A 3 -36.19 10.74 -36.21
C PHE A 3 -34.96 9.95 -35.73
N MET A 4 -33.75 10.36 -36.09
CA MET A 4 -32.51 9.86 -35.46
C MET A 4 -32.19 10.72 -34.23
N LYS A 5 -32.41 10.15 -33.04
CA LYS A 5 -31.92 10.67 -31.76
C LYS A 5 -30.40 10.52 -31.72
N LYS A 6 -29.68 11.62 -31.51
CA LYS A 6 -28.27 11.59 -31.09
C LYS A 6 -28.25 11.11 -29.63
N ILE A 7 -27.66 9.94 -29.39
CA ILE A 7 -27.34 9.46 -28.05
C ILE A 7 -26.02 10.14 -27.66
N ILE A 8 -26.09 11.05 -26.68
CA ILE A 8 -24.92 11.57 -25.98
C ILE A 8 -24.57 10.53 -24.93
N LEU A 9 -23.48 9.81 -25.13
CA LEU A 9 -22.92 8.90 -24.15
C LEU A 9 -22.11 9.74 -23.15
N CYS A 10 -22.71 10.10 -22.02
CA CYS A 10 -21.96 10.60 -20.88
C CYS A 10 -21.12 9.45 -20.34
N MET A 11 -19.80 9.47 -20.57
CA MET A 11 -18.86 8.69 -19.78
C MET A 11 -18.87 9.25 -18.37
N LEU A 12 -19.47 8.52 -17.44
CA LEU A 12 -19.21 8.70 -16.02
C LEU A 12 -17.73 8.33 -15.80
N PHE A 13 -16.90 9.34 -15.54
CA PHE A 13 -15.62 9.15 -14.89
C PHE A 13 -15.92 8.60 -13.49
N VAL A 14 -15.85 7.28 -13.33
CA VAL A 14 -15.64 6.67 -12.02
C VAL A 14 -14.19 6.97 -11.70
N SER A 15 -13.96 8.01 -10.91
CA SER A 15 -12.69 8.18 -10.20
C SER A 15 -12.57 6.98 -9.27
N ALA A 16 -11.92 5.92 -9.72
CA ALA A 16 -11.42 4.89 -8.82
C ALA A 16 -10.33 5.59 -7.99
N THR A 17 -10.71 6.08 -6.81
CA THR A 17 -9.73 6.41 -5.78
C THR A 17 -8.99 5.11 -5.49
N LEU A 18 -7.75 5.00 -5.95
CA LEU A 18 -6.82 3.96 -5.52
C LEU A 18 -6.78 4.02 -3.99
N GLN A 19 -7.41 3.03 -3.36
CA GLN A 19 -7.27 2.83 -1.92
C GLN A 19 -5.94 2.13 -1.73
N PHE A 20 -4.92 2.89 -1.33
CA PHE A 20 -3.65 2.34 -0.89
C PHE A 20 -3.88 1.77 0.52
N THR A 21 -3.87 0.45 0.65
CA THR A 21 -3.73 -0.19 1.96
C THR A 21 -2.25 -0.18 2.29
N PHE A 22 -1.85 0.50 3.37
CA PHE A 22 -0.48 0.44 3.82
C PHE A 22 -0.18 -0.93 4.41
N ALA A 23 1.07 -1.31 4.31
CA ALA A 23 1.54 -2.58 4.84
C ALA A 23 1.69 -2.51 6.36
N GLN A 24 1.33 -3.60 7.02
CA GLN A 24 1.48 -3.72 8.47
C GLN A 24 2.83 -4.35 8.86
N SER A 25 3.54 -4.90 7.88
CA SER A 25 4.83 -5.57 8.08
C SER A 25 5.75 -5.45 6.86
N VAL A 26 7.03 -5.75 7.06
CA VAL A 26 8.00 -5.89 5.96
C VAL A 26 7.57 -6.98 4.98
N GLN A 27 7.00 -8.08 5.48
CA GLN A 27 6.53 -9.19 4.65
C GLN A 27 5.45 -8.71 3.65
N ASP A 28 4.50 -7.90 4.12
CA ASP A 28 3.42 -7.37 3.26
C ASP A 28 3.96 -6.46 2.14
N LEU A 29 5.12 -5.83 2.32
CA LEU A 29 5.75 -4.98 1.29
C LEU A 29 6.56 -5.79 0.31
N ILE A 30 7.33 -6.78 0.76
CA ILE A 30 8.08 -7.65 -0.16
C ILE A 30 7.12 -8.50 -1.01
N ASP A 31 5.96 -8.89 -0.48
CA ASP A 31 4.94 -9.62 -1.24
C ASP A 31 4.25 -8.76 -2.31
N GLN A 32 4.43 -7.43 -2.29
CA GLN A 32 3.91 -6.51 -3.31
C GLN A 32 4.82 -6.34 -4.53
N VAL A 33 6.03 -6.89 -4.51
CA VAL A 33 6.93 -6.88 -5.68
C VAL A 33 6.28 -7.67 -6.81
N ASP A 34 5.96 -7.00 -7.92
CA ASP A 34 5.28 -7.59 -9.07
C ASP A 34 6.24 -7.87 -10.21
N ILE A 35 6.46 -9.16 -10.49
CA ILE A 35 7.28 -9.63 -11.61
C ILE A 35 6.84 -9.04 -12.96
N SER A 36 5.56 -8.76 -13.15
CA SER A 36 5.02 -8.19 -14.39
C SER A 36 5.47 -6.74 -14.57
N ASN A 37 5.59 -5.98 -13.48
CA ASN A 37 6.11 -4.62 -13.52
C ASN A 37 7.61 -4.62 -13.86
N LEU A 38 8.37 -5.55 -13.25
CA LEU A 38 9.80 -5.71 -13.56
C LEU A 38 10.00 -6.06 -15.03
N GLN A 39 9.30 -7.07 -15.54
CA GLN A 39 9.31 -7.48 -16.95
C GLN A 39 9.03 -6.32 -17.91
N LEU A 40 7.94 -5.59 -17.65
CA LEU A 40 7.55 -4.48 -18.50
C LEU A 40 8.58 -3.35 -18.46
N THR A 41 9.12 -3.04 -17.28
CA THR A 41 10.07 -1.94 -17.10
C THR A 41 11.40 -2.26 -17.78
N VAL A 42 11.93 -3.48 -17.60
CA VAL A 42 13.14 -3.93 -18.30
C VAL A 42 12.93 -3.86 -19.81
N ALA A 43 11.82 -4.40 -20.33
CA ALA A 43 11.54 -4.36 -21.77
C ALA A 43 11.38 -2.94 -22.32
N GLN A 44 10.83 -2.00 -21.54
CA GLN A 44 10.70 -0.60 -21.95
C GLN A 44 12.06 0.10 -22.00
N LEU A 45 12.89 -0.08 -20.97
CA LEU A 45 14.22 0.55 -20.86
C LEU A 45 15.24 -0.03 -21.85
N SER A 46 15.14 -1.32 -22.16
CA SER A 46 15.96 -1.98 -23.19
C SER A 46 15.46 -1.72 -24.62
N GLY A 47 14.34 -1.00 -24.81
CA GLY A 47 13.82 -0.66 -26.13
C GLY A 47 13.09 -1.80 -26.85
N GLU A 48 12.70 -2.85 -26.12
CA GLU A 48 11.95 -4.01 -26.64
C GLU A 48 10.43 -3.85 -26.51
N ALA A 49 9.98 -2.89 -25.70
CA ALA A 49 8.59 -2.47 -25.58
C ALA A 49 8.45 -0.94 -25.70
N GLU A 50 7.29 -0.49 -26.17
CA GLU A 50 6.93 0.93 -26.13
C GLU A 50 6.55 1.35 -24.70
N ALA A 51 6.87 2.60 -24.37
CA ALA A 51 6.44 3.29 -23.16
C ALA A 51 5.68 4.56 -23.53
N VAL A 52 4.68 4.92 -22.71
CA VAL A 52 4.09 6.25 -22.77
C VAL A 52 4.99 7.19 -22.00
N ILE A 53 5.62 8.14 -22.71
CA ILE A 53 6.52 9.15 -22.15
C ILE A 53 6.05 10.52 -22.68
N ASN A 54 5.89 11.49 -21.78
CA ASN A 54 5.34 12.80 -22.08
C ASN A 54 3.98 12.72 -22.81
N GLY A 55 3.16 11.72 -22.43
CA GLY A 55 1.83 11.47 -23.00
C GLY A 55 1.80 10.85 -24.41
N THR A 56 2.95 10.41 -24.94
CA THR A 56 3.05 9.80 -26.28
C THR A 56 3.69 8.41 -26.21
N SER A 57 3.20 7.44 -27.00
CA SER A 57 3.84 6.12 -27.12
C SER A 57 5.17 6.24 -27.89
N GLN A 58 6.28 5.86 -27.26
CA GLN A 58 7.63 5.95 -27.81
C GLN A 58 8.48 4.76 -27.36
N THR A 59 9.54 4.44 -28.10
CA THR A 59 10.53 3.42 -27.72
C THR A 59 11.82 4.08 -27.28
N ILE A 60 12.37 3.66 -26.14
CA ILE A 60 13.71 4.05 -25.70
C ILE A 60 14.73 3.28 -26.55
N THR A 61 15.12 3.85 -27.69
CA THR A 61 15.96 3.14 -28.68
C THR A 61 17.41 2.91 -28.24
N SER A 62 17.89 3.64 -27.24
CA SER A 62 19.22 3.50 -26.65
C SER A 62 19.27 4.28 -25.34
N ARG A 63 20.13 3.84 -24.42
CA ARG A 63 20.48 4.59 -23.19
C ARG A 63 21.96 5.02 -23.19
N VAL A 64 22.62 5.01 -24.35
CA VAL A 64 24.00 5.50 -24.48
C VAL A 64 24.02 7.01 -24.22
N GLN A 65 25.00 7.52 -23.47
CA GLN A 65 25.15 8.91 -23.00
C GLN A 65 24.58 10.00 -23.92
N SER A 66 24.82 9.96 -25.24
CA SER A 66 24.35 11.00 -26.16
C SER A 66 22.86 10.90 -26.57
N ASN A 67 22.14 9.89 -26.09
CA ASN A 67 20.78 9.54 -26.51
C ASN A 67 19.94 8.93 -25.37
N ASN A 68 20.29 9.18 -24.11
CA ASN A 68 19.61 8.62 -22.95
C ASN A 68 18.53 9.54 -22.36
N ASP A 69 18.30 10.72 -22.95
CA ASP A 69 17.32 11.71 -22.49
C ASP A 69 15.93 11.12 -22.29
N LEU A 70 15.48 10.27 -23.23
CA LEU A 70 14.16 9.65 -23.18
C LEU A 70 14.04 8.64 -22.03
N ALA A 71 15.14 7.98 -21.65
CA ALA A 71 15.17 7.10 -20.48
C ALA A 71 15.11 7.90 -19.18
N ALA A 72 15.83 9.02 -19.11
CA ALA A 72 15.75 9.95 -17.98
C ALA A 72 14.33 10.49 -17.79
N ASP A 73 13.67 10.95 -18.87
CA ASP A 73 12.28 11.42 -18.83
C ASP A 73 11.32 10.31 -18.35
N TYR A 74 11.51 9.08 -18.85
CA TYR A 74 10.74 7.91 -18.41
C TYR A 74 10.88 7.67 -16.91
N ILE A 75 12.11 7.67 -16.39
CA ILE A 75 12.42 7.43 -14.98
C ILE A 75 11.83 8.54 -14.11
N GLU A 76 12.01 9.80 -14.50
CA GLU A 76 11.45 10.96 -13.81
C GLU A 76 9.92 10.87 -13.71
N GLU A 77 9.23 10.54 -14.80
CA GLU A 77 7.78 10.38 -14.81
C GLU A 77 7.31 9.25 -13.90
N ARG A 78 7.97 8.09 -13.92
CA ARG A 78 7.59 6.95 -13.07
C ARG A 78 7.82 7.22 -11.60
N LEU A 79 8.90 7.89 -11.23
CA LEU A 79 9.13 8.30 -9.85
C LEU A 79 8.12 9.38 -9.42
N SER A 80 7.87 10.38 -10.26
CA SER A 80 6.97 11.51 -9.96
C SER A 80 5.50 11.09 -9.85
N ALA A 81 5.13 9.94 -10.40
CA ALA A 81 3.78 9.38 -10.27
C ALA A 81 3.49 8.81 -8.87
N ASN A 82 4.52 8.60 -8.04
CA ASN A 82 4.38 8.01 -6.71
C ASN A 82 4.15 9.06 -5.61
N PRO A 83 3.35 8.75 -4.58
CA PRO A 83 3.14 9.64 -3.45
C PRO A 83 4.42 9.78 -2.61
N ASN A 84 4.51 10.82 -1.78
CA ASN A 84 5.63 11.02 -0.84
C ASN A 84 7.05 11.08 -1.43
N LEU A 85 7.21 11.13 -2.76
CA LEU A 85 8.50 11.35 -3.42
C LEU A 85 8.64 12.80 -3.86
N THR A 86 9.80 13.38 -3.57
CA THR A 86 10.27 14.61 -4.23
C THR A 86 11.34 14.22 -5.23
N VAL A 87 11.07 14.46 -6.51
CA VAL A 87 11.97 14.08 -7.62
C VAL A 87 12.76 15.29 -8.08
N GLU A 88 14.07 15.10 -8.28
CA GLU A 88 15.01 16.08 -8.79
C GLU A 88 15.83 15.47 -9.94
N VAL A 89 15.94 16.23 -11.03
CA VAL A 89 16.93 15.97 -12.09
C VAL A 89 18.20 16.73 -11.74
N GLN A 90 19.26 16.00 -11.40
CA GLN A 90 20.56 16.57 -11.04
C GLN A 90 21.50 16.57 -12.25
N GLU A 91 21.57 17.71 -12.94
CA GLU A 91 22.56 17.95 -13.98
C GLU A 91 23.96 18.10 -13.37
N PHE A 92 24.93 17.32 -13.86
CA PHE A 92 26.31 17.35 -13.33
C PHE A 92 27.37 17.68 -14.39
N ASN A 93 27.00 17.67 -15.68
CA ASN A 93 27.82 18.20 -16.76
C ASN A 93 26.92 18.74 -17.89
N THR A 94 27.46 18.93 -19.10
CA THR A 94 26.69 19.47 -20.25
C THR A 94 25.59 18.53 -20.76
N VAL A 95 25.73 17.21 -20.57
CA VAL A 95 24.79 16.19 -21.06
C VAL A 95 24.34 15.22 -19.98
N GLY A 96 25.16 14.99 -18.94
CA GLY A 96 24.87 14.02 -17.89
C GLY A 96 23.87 14.52 -16.84
N LYS A 97 22.86 13.69 -16.54
CA LYS A 97 21.83 13.98 -15.53
C LYS A 97 21.48 12.75 -14.68
N ASN A 98 21.60 12.87 -13.36
CA ASN A 98 21.07 11.85 -12.45
C ASN A 98 19.57 12.11 -12.20
N ILE A 99 18.79 11.06 -11.95
CA ILE A 99 17.40 11.19 -11.48
C ILE A 99 17.35 10.73 -10.02
N ILE A 100 16.99 11.65 -9.13
CA ILE A 100 17.00 11.42 -7.67
C ILE A 100 15.58 11.60 -7.14
N ALA A 101 15.02 10.57 -6.52
CA ALA A 101 13.78 10.68 -5.77
C ALA A 101 14.03 10.53 -4.27
N THR A 102 13.56 11.50 -3.49
CA THR A 102 13.70 11.51 -2.04
C THR A 102 12.35 11.26 -1.37
N GLN A 103 12.28 10.22 -0.55
CA GLN A 103 11.19 9.98 0.40
C GLN A 103 11.64 10.43 1.79
N LEU A 104 11.06 11.52 2.29
CA LEU A 104 11.49 12.13 3.54
C LEU A 104 11.08 11.29 4.76
N GLY A 105 12.04 10.99 5.63
CA GLY A 105 11.82 10.31 6.91
C GLY A 105 11.02 11.15 7.91
N GLN A 106 10.17 10.51 8.71
CA GLN A 106 9.28 11.18 9.67
C GLN A 106 9.96 11.50 11.00
N THR A 107 10.91 10.65 11.43
CA THR A 107 11.53 10.73 12.77
C THR A 107 12.98 11.20 12.68
N ASN A 108 13.75 10.65 11.74
CA ASN A 108 15.17 10.97 11.51
C ASN A 108 15.37 11.37 10.03
N PRO A 109 14.87 12.55 9.60
CA PRO A 109 14.92 12.96 8.20
C PRO A 109 16.36 13.15 7.66
N ASP A 110 17.35 13.34 8.53
CA ASP A 110 18.74 13.52 8.14
C ASP A 110 19.48 12.18 7.92
N ASP A 111 18.94 11.05 8.43
CA ASP A 111 19.54 9.72 8.25
C ASP A 111 19.07 9.14 6.91
N ILE A 112 20.02 8.89 6.01
CA ILE A 112 19.72 8.51 4.62
C ILE A 112 20.10 7.05 4.36
N TYR A 113 19.13 6.28 3.87
CA TYR A 113 19.33 4.98 3.24
C TYR A 113 19.12 5.14 1.74
N LEU A 114 20.12 4.77 0.94
CA LEU A 114 20.12 4.98 -0.50
C LEU A 114 20.08 3.64 -1.23
N VAL A 115 19.20 3.52 -2.21
CA VAL A 115 19.17 2.40 -3.17
C VAL A 115 19.32 2.96 -4.58
N CYS A 116 20.17 2.34 -5.40
CA CYS A 116 20.52 2.88 -6.69
C CYS A 116 20.90 1.86 -7.76
N ALA A 117 20.90 2.34 -9.00
CA ALA A 117 21.34 1.65 -10.21
C ALA A 117 21.75 2.72 -11.24
N HIS A 118 22.50 2.37 -12.28
CA HIS A 118 22.73 3.29 -13.39
C HIS A 118 21.77 3.01 -14.54
N TYR A 119 21.38 4.06 -15.26
CA TYR A 119 20.44 3.93 -16.37
C TYR A 119 21.08 4.13 -17.73
N ASP A 120 22.35 4.51 -17.83
CA ASP A 120 23.04 4.50 -19.11
C ASP A 120 23.39 3.07 -19.58
N SER A 121 23.97 2.97 -20.78
CA SER A 121 24.40 1.70 -21.38
C SER A 121 25.53 1.95 -22.38
N VAL A 122 26.33 0.95 -22.71
CA VAL A 122 27.36 1.04 -23.77
C VAL A 122 26.83 0.92 -25.19
N THR A 123 25.64 0.35 -25.42
CA THR A 123 25.12 0.08 -26.78
C THR A 123 23.58 0.10 -26.83
N THR A 124 22.98 -0.32 -27.96
CA THR A 124 21.52 -0.52 -28.06
C THR A 124 21.09 -1.76 -27.28
N PHE A 125 19.89 -1.73 -26.71
CA PHE A 125 19.38 -2.71 -25.74
C PHE A 125 20.06 -2.57 -24.38
N CYS A 126 20.75 -3.63 -23.94
CA CYS A 126 21.31 -3.77 -22.60
C CYS A 126 20.19 -3.89 -21.57
N ALA A 127 19.58 -5.08 -21.51
CA ALA A 127 18.47 -5.37 -20.62
C ALA A 127 18.96 -5.62 -19.20
N ASP A 128 19.97 -6.47 -19.04
CA ASP A 128 20.54 -6.77 -17.73
C ASP A 128 21.45 -5.66 -17.23
N ASP A 129 22.21 -5.04 -18.13
CA ASP A 129 23.14 -3.97 -17.80
C ASP A 129 22.66 -2.58 -18.27
N ASN A 130 22.06 -1.74 -17.43
CA ASN A 130 21.54 -2.07 -16.11
C ASN A 130 20.03 -1.77 -16.00
N ALA A 131 19.25 -2.15 -17.02
CA ALA A 131 17.81 -1.92 -16.98
C ALA A 131 17.13 -2.80 -15.90
N THR A 132 17.72 -3.93 -15.51
CA THR A 132 17.24 -4.75 -14.38
C THR A 132 17.40 -4.02 -13.05
N GLY A 133 18.56 -3.43 -12.75
CA GLY A 133 18.76 -2.61 -11.54
C GLY A 133 17.83 -1.40 -11.49
N VAL A 134 17.67 -0.68 -12.61
CA VAL A 134 16.72 0.46 -12.68
C VAL A 134 15.29 0.01 -12.43
N ALA A 135 14.87 -1.11 -13.02
CA ALA A 135 13.53 -1.65 -12.82
C ALA A 135 13.27 -2.03 -11.36
N ALA A 136 14.25 -2.63 -10.67
CA ALA A 136 14.15 -2.94 -9.25
C ALA A 136 14.03 -1.67 -8.40
N VAL A 137 14.86 -0.66 -8.61
CA VAL A 137 14.79 0.63 -7.88
C VAL A 137 13.42 1.28 -8.07
N LEU A 138 12.88 1.29 -9.30
CA LEU A 138 11.55 1.83 -9.60
C LEU A 138 10.42 1.06 -8.90
N GLU A 139 10.50 -0.27 -8.85
CA GLU A 139 9.51 -1.11 -8.17
C GLU A 139 9.57 -0.95 -6.64
N ILE A 140 10.78 -0.88 -6.06
CA ILE A 140 10.96 -0.58 -4.64
C ILE A 140 10.39 0.80 -4.32
N ALA A 141 10.65 1.81 -5.16
CA ALA A 141 10.09 3.15 -5.00
C ALA A 141 8.56 3.12 -5.08
N ARG A 142 7.96 2.40 -6.05
CA ARG A 142 6.51 2.26 -6.20
C ARG A 142 5.85 1.73 -4.92
N ILE A 143 6.49 0.77 -4.26
CA ILE A 143 5.97 0.13 -3.05
C ILE A 143 6.19 1.04 -1.84
N LEU A 144 7.43 1.42 -1.55
CA LEU A 144 7.79 2.09 -0.30
C LEU A 144 7.34 3.54 -0.23
N SER A 145 7.23 4.23 -1.37
CA SER A 145 6.72 5.60 -1.44
C SER A 145 5.29 5.74 -0.89
N THR A 146 4.52 4.65 -0.90
CA THR A 146 3.18 4.64 -0.31
C THR A 146 3.19 4.53 1.21
N GLN A 147 4.36 4.36 1.85
CA GLN A 147 4.51 4.09 3.28
C GLN A 147 5.12 5.26 4.05
N CYS A 148 4.93 5.25 5.36
CA CYS A 148 5.67 6.10 6.29
C CYS A 148 6.91 5.38 6.81
N ILE A 149 8.02 6.10 6.91
CA ILE A 149 9.32 5.59 7.32
C ILE A 149 9.97 6.54 8.31
N ASP A 150 10.76 6.03 9.25
CA ASP A 150 11.49 6.83 10.23
C ASP A 150 12.61 7.63 9.58
N ASN A 151 13.40 6.99 8.71
CA ASN A 151 14.60 7.53 8.07
C ASN A 151 14.31 7.89 6.61
N THR A 152 15.09 8.79 6.03
CA THR A 152 14.94 9.18 4.62
C THR A 152 15.42 8.06 3.70
N ILE A 153 14.65 7.78 2.64
CA ILE A 153 15.10 6.92 1.53
C ILE A 153 15.41 7.80 0.32
N VAL A 154 16.56 7.56 -0.30
CA VAL A 154 16.90 8.11 -1.62
C VAL A 154 16.91 6.97 -2.64
N TYR A 155 16.11 7.12 -3.69
CA TYR A 155 16.12 6.27 -4.88
C TYR A 155 16.89 7.02 -5.96
N ALA A 156 18.08 6.55 -6.33
CA ALA A 156 18.95 7.28 -7.23
C ALA A 156 19.28 6.47 -8.48
N LEU A 157 19.09 7.09 -9.64
CA LEU A 157 19.39 6.50 -10.94
C LEU A 157 20.51 7.31 -11.59
N TRP A 158 21.67 6.69 -11.74
CA TRP A 158 22.91 7.34 -12.17
C TRP A 158 23.04 7.37 -13.69
N ASP A 159 23.65 8.43 -14.19
CA ASP A 159 24.08 8.53 -15.58
C ASP A 159 25.60 8.45 -15.68
N GLU A 160 26.08 8.08 -16.86
CA GLU A 160 27.48 8.00 -17.23
C GLU A 160 28.31 7.05 -16.33
N GLU A 161 27.73 5.93 -15.91
CA GLU A 161 28.44 4.83 -15.24
C GLU A 161 29.53 4.29 -16.17
N GLU A 162 29.12 3.98 -17.39
CA GLU A 162 29.88 3.21 -18.38
C GLU A 162 31.12 3.94 -18.91
N ILE A 163 31.16 5.25 -18.67
CA ILE A 163 32.23 6.15 -19.08
C ILE A 163 32.97 6.77 -17.88
N GLY A 164 32.82 6.15 -16.71
CA GLY A 164 33.67 6.37 -15.54
C GLY A 164 32.94 6.72 -14.24
N LEU A 165 31.75 6.16 -13.99
CA LEU A 165 30.98 6.30 -12.75
C LEU A 165 30.66 7.77 -12.42
N ARG A 166 30.41 8.58 -13.44
CA ARG A 166 30.49 10.04 -13.30
C ARG A 166 29.30 10.61 -12.53
N GLY A 167 28.10 10.08 -12.76
CA GLY A 167 26.89 10.47 -12.05
C GLY A 167 27.00 10.20 -10.55
N ALA A 168 27.29 8.96 -10.16
CA ALA A 168 27.48 8.59 -8.76
C ALA A 168 28.68 9.31 -8.12
N ASN A 169 29.78 9.50 -8.86
CA ASN A 169 30.93 10.25 -8.36
C ASN A 169 30.58 11.71 -8.07
N TYR A 170 29.81 12.37 -8.92
CA TYR A 170 29.35 13.73 -8.68
C TYR A 170 28.47 13.80 -7.43
N TYR A 171 27.46 12.93 -7.33
CA TYR A 171 26.56 12.89 -6.18
C TYR A 171 27.32 12.63 -4.87
N ALA A 172 28.15 11.60 -4.83
CA ALA A 172 28.91 11.24 -3.63
C ALA A 172 29.86 12.35 -3.17
N GLN A 173 30.52 13.04 -4.12
CA GLN A 173 31.38 14.19 -3.80
C GLN A 173 30.59 15.37 -3.25
N LEU A 174 29.43 15.67 -3.84
CA LEU A 174 28.56 16.75 -3.37
C LEU A 174 28.01 16.46 -1.97
N ALA A 175 27.53 15.24 -1.73
CA ALA A 175 27.06 14.78 -0.42
C ALA A 175 28.17 14.85 0.65
N ALA A 176 29.42 14.57 0.24
CA ALA A 176 30.59 14.65 1.11
C ALA A 176 31.11 16.09 1.33
N ASP A 177 30.75 17.04 0.46
CA ASP A 177 31.33 18.39 0.45
C ASP A 177 30.74 19.28 1.54
N SER A 178 31.47 19.39 2.64
CA SER A 178 31.15 20.32 3.73
C SER A 178 31.66 21.77 3.51
N SER A 179 32.28 22.06 2.37
CA SER A 179 32.89 23.38 2.09
C SER A 179 31.91 24.40 1.51
N ASN A 180 30.78 23.93 0.98
CA ASN A 180 29.70 24.74 0.40
C ASN A 180 28.74 25.36 1.44
N GLY A 181 28.99 25.14 2.74
CA GLY A 181 28.14 25.62 3.83
C GLY A 181 27.10 24.60 4.32
N ASN A 182 26.98 23.45 3.64
CA ASN A 182 26.19 22.31 4.09
C ASN A 182 27.03 21.42 5.02
N THR A 183 26.36 20.69 5.90
CA THR A 183 26.97 19.54 6.57
C THR A 183 27.03 18.37 5.60
N ARG A 184 28.06 17.54 5.72
CA ARG A 184 28.12 16.24 5.01
C ARG A 184 26.82 15.48 5.24
N ASP A 185 26.22 14.98 4.17
CA ASP A 185 24.99 14.20 4.25
C ASP A 185 25.23 12.92 5.05
N ASN A 186 24.29 12.58 5.94
CA ASN A 186 24.40 11.41 6.80
C ASN A 186 23.88 10.14 6.10
N ILE A 187 24.55 9.76 5.01
CA ILE A 187 24.27 8.53 4.28
C ILE A 187 24.78 7.33 5.09
N ILE A 188 23.83 6.59 5.65
CA ILE A 188 24.08 5.44 6.53
C ILE A 188 24.44 4.20 5.73
N ALA A 189 23.73 3.95 4.63
CA ALA A 189 23.94 2.79 3.76
C ALA A 189 23.57 3.11 2.31
N VAL A 190 24.34 2.55 1.38
CA VAL A 190 24.10 2.57 -0.06
C VAL A 190 24.02 1.14 -0.58
N LEU A 191 22.90 0.81 -1.22
CA LEU A 191 22.64 -0.48 -1.88
C LEU A 191 22.65 -0.21 -3.39
N ASN A 192 23.75 -0.56 -4.04
CA ASN A 192 23.85 -0.47 -5.50
C ASN A 192 23.40 -1.79 -6.12
N MET A 193 22.44 -1.74 -7.02
CA MET A 193 21.93 -2.88 -7.78
C MET A 193 22.44 -2.77 -9.20
N ASP A 194 23.28 -3.71 -9.62
CA ASP A 194 23.91 -3.69 -10.93
C ASP A 194 24.01 -5.09 -11.50
N MET A 195 23.31 -5.30 -12.61
CA MET A 195 23.11 -6.60 -13.27
C MET A 195 22.54 -7.63 -12.30
N ILE A 196 21.21 -7.66 -12.19
CA ILE A 196 20.49 -8.52 -11.22
C ILE A 196 19.54 -9.49 -11.91
N GLY A 197 19.69 -9.68 -13.21
CA GLY A 197 18.73 -10.37 -14.05
C GLY A 197 19.17 -11.71 -14.60
N TYR A 198 20.47 -12.00 -14.65
CA TYR A 198 20.96 -13.25 -15.21
C TYR A 198 21.34 -14.28 -14.13
N ASP A 199 20.93 -15.53 -14.38
CA ASP A 199 21.36 -16.74 -13.70
C ASP A 199 21.58 -17.79 -14.81
N GLY A 200 22.81 -18.27 -14.95
CA GLY A 200 23.18 -19.21 -16.01
C GLY A 200 22.89 -20.66 -15.66
N ASP A 201 22.58 -20.94 -14.40
CA ASP A 201 22.29 -22.26 -13.88
C ASP A 201 20.80 -22.62 -14.01
N ALA A 202 20.51 -23.92 -14.09
CA ALA A 202 19.14 -24.38 -14.25
C ALA A 202 18.44 -24.45 -12.88
N PRO A 203 17.13 -24.16 -12.80
CA PRO A 203 16.38 -24.23 -11.55
C PRO A 203 16.56 -25.55 -10.79
N GLY A 204 16.97 -25.45 -9.53
CA GLY A 204 17.26 -26.55 -8.60
C GLY A 204 18.62 -27.23 -8.78
N THR A 205 19.53 -26.68 -9.58
CA THR A 205 20.90 -27.20 -9.75
C THR A 205 21.92 -26.43 -8.89
N PRO A 206 23.12 -26.99 -8.61
CA PRO A 206 24.13 -26.24 -7.85
C PRO A 206 24.56 -24.99 -8.61
N GLY A 207 24.45 -23.82 -7.97
CA GLY A 207 24.76 -22.51 -8.56
C GLY A 207 23.51 -21.67 -8.88
N ASP A 208 22.35 -22.34 -9.03
CA ASP A 208 21.04 -21.69 -9.19
C ASP A 208 20.77 -20.67 -8.08
N ASN A 209 20.37 -19.47 -8.48
CA ASN A 209 20.14 -18.28 -7.66
C ASN A 209 21.34 -17.82 -6.81
N ASP A 210 22.58 -18.14 -7.20
CA ASP A 210 23.78 -17.57 -6.61
C ASP A 210 23.89 -16.08 -6.98
N PHE A 211 24.19 -15.23 -6.00
CA PHE A 211 24.34 -13.79 -6.22
C PHE A 211 25.46 -13.21 -5.36
N ASP A 212 26.08 -12.13 -5.84
CA ASP A 212 27.22 -11.53 -5.16
C ASP A 212 26.80 -10.36 -4.25
N ILE A 213 27.40 -10.31 -3.06
CA ILE A 213 27.43 -9.14 -2.18
C ILE A 213 28.87 -8.65 -2.11
N ASP A 214 29.19 -7.68 -2.94
CA ASP A 214 30.50 -7.04 -3.00
C ASP A 214 30.66 -6.01 -1.88
N VAL A 215 31.63 -6.27 -1.00
CA VAL A 215 31.85 -5.44 0.19
C VAL A 215 33.33 -5.24 0.49
N ARG A 216 33.66 -4.11 1.11
CA ARG A 216 34.98 -3.81 1.68
C ARG A 216 34.83 -3.29 3.10
N ASP A 217 35.89 -3.42 3.90
CA ASP A 217 35.96 -2.83 5.25
C ASP A 217 36.19 -1.30 5.17
N ILE A 218 35.19 -0.59 4.65
CA ILE A 218 35.14 0.86 4.48
C ILE A 218 33.88 1.37 5.19
N ALA A 219 34.05 2.38 6.05
CA ALA A 219 32.99 2.87 6.94
C ALA A 219 32.29 1.69 7.65
N ASN A 220 30.96 1.57 7.57
CA ASN A 220 30.20 0.48 8.16
C ASN A 220 29.67 -0.52 7.11
N SER A 221 30.30 -0.64 5.94
CA SER A 221 29.82 -1.50 4.85
C SER A 221 29.72 -2.98 5.24
N ILE A 222 30.60 -3.46 6.11
CA ILE A 222 30.51 -4.83 6.66
C ILE A 222 29.20 -5.05 7.41
N SER A 223 28.69 -4.03 8.12
CA SER A 223 27.40 -4.10 8.81
C SER A 223 26.24 -4.24 7.83
N ILE A 224 26.28 -3.54 6.69
CA ILE A 224 25.25 -3.65 5.64
C ILE A 224 25.17 -5.10 5.15
N LYS A 225 26.33 -5.70 4.83
CA LYS A 225 26.39 -7.11 4.43
C LYS A 225 25.88 -8.03 5.55
N ASP A 226 26.19 -7.78 6.82
CA ASP A 226 25.72 -8.64 7.93
C ASP A 226 24.20 -8.54 8.11
N ASP A 227 23.66 -7.32 7.96
CA ASP A 227 22.23 -7.07 7.97
C ASP A 227 21.51 -7.77 6.81
N LEU A 228 22.07 -7.72 5.60
CA LEU A 228 21.58 -8.47 4.44
C LEU A 228 21.55 -9.98 4.69
N LEU A 229 22.65 -10.56 5.20
CA LEU A 229 22.68 -11.99 5.55
C LEU A 229 21.67 -12.37 6.65
N ASN A 230 21.40 -11.47 7.59
CA ASN A 230 20.39 -11.70 8.61
C ASN A 230 18.97 -11.74 8.01
N LEU A 231 18.70 -10.96 6.96
CA LEU A 231 17.39 -10.98 6.28
C LEU A 231 17.12 -12.32 5.59
N LEU A 232 18.13 -12.96 5.01
CA LEU A 232 18.03 -14.32 4.45
C LEU A 232 17.67 -15.38 5.50
N ASN A 233 17.96 -15.11 6.78
CA ASN A 233 17.54 -15.98 7.90
C ASN A 233 16.17 -15.59 8.47
N THR A 234 15.65 -14.40 8.14
CA THR A 234 14.43 -13.83 8.71
C THR A 234 13.22 -14.05 7.80
N TYR A 235 13.42 -13.89 6.49
CA TYR A 235 12.41 -14.09 5.46
C TYR A 235 12.81 -15.24 4.55
N THR A 236 11.88 -15.71 3.74
CA THR A 236 12.15 -16.77 2.76
C THR A 236 12.44 -16.13 1.41
N PHE A 237 13.64 -16.37 0.90
CA PHE A 237 14.06 -16.02 -0.46
C PHE A 237 14.61 -17.28 -1.12
N ASP A 238 14.45 -17.37 -2.44
CA ASP A 238 15.13 -18.38 -3.24
C ASP A 238 16.44 -17.79 -3.77
N LEU A 239 17.41 -17.57 -2.86
CA LEU A 239 18.67 -16.89 -3.15
C LEU A 239 19.82 -17.46 -2.33
N ASN A 240 21.00 -17.53 -2.93
CA ASN A 240 22.22 -18.06 -2.34
C ASN A 240 23.33 -16.98 -2.32
N PRO A 241 23.64 -16.38 -1.15
CA PRO A 241 24.56 -15.26 -1.09
C PRO A 241 26.03 -15.70 -1.20
N ILE A 242 26.79 -15.00 -2.04
CA ILE A 242 28.24 -15.10 -2.13
C ILE A 242 28.82 -13.75 -1.68
N VAL A 243 29.51 -13.77 -0.53
CA VAL A 243 30.15 -12.55 -0.03
C VAL A 243 31.53 -12.40 -0.65
N VAL A 244 31.68 -11.39 -1.50
CA VAL A 244 32.95 -11.04 -2.14
C VAL A 244 33.64 -9.96 -1.32
N ASN A 245 34.75 -10.30 -0.66
CA ASN A 245 35.53 -9.38 0.17
C ASN A 245 37.03 -9.62 0.05
N PRO A 246 37.81 -8.69 -0.57
CA PRO A 246 37.38 -7.38 -1.03
C PRO A 246 36.55 -7.46 -2.31
N GLY A 247 35.36 -6.85 -2.30
CA GLY A 247 34.50 -6.76 -3.47
C GLY A 247 35.06 -5.87 -4.58
N THR A 248 34.51 -5.99 -5.78
CA THR A 248 34.85 -5.18 -6.95
C THR A 248 34.63 -3.69 -6.68
N ALA A 249 35.38 -2.85 -7.40
CA ALA A 249 35.18 -1.40 -7.43
C ALA A 249 34.72 -0.93 -8.83
N ALA A 250 34.13 -1.84 -9.60
CA ALA A 250 33.75 -1.61 -11.00
C ALA A 250 32.52 -0.71 -11.14
N SER A 251 31.59 -0.74 -10.19
CA SER A 251 30.32 -0.01 -10.25
C SER A 251 30.23 1.17 -9.25
N ASP A 252 29.09 1.86 -9.24
CA ASP A 252 28.83 3.15 -8.60
C ASP A 252 29.01 3.17 -7.08
N HIS A 253 28.77 2.05 -6.38
CA HIS A 253 29.02 1.92 -4.93
C HIS A 253 30.45 2.31 -4.55
N SER A 254 31.41 2.08 -5.45
CA SER A 254 32.81 2.42 -5.24
C SER A 254 33.05 3.92 -5.06
N ARG A 255 32.18 4.78 -5.59
CA ARG A 255 32.26 6.25 -5.44
C ARG A 255 31.84 6.70 -4.06
N PHE A 256 30.92 5.98 -3.44
CA PHE A 256 30.57 6.18 -2.03
C PHE A 256 31.69 5.71 -1.11
N TRP A 257 32.33 4.57 -1.41
CA TRP A 257 33.55 4.14 -0.70
C TRP A 257 34.68 5.18 -0.79
N ALA A 258 34.90 5.78 -1.96
CA ALA A 258 35.91 6.81 -2.15
C ALA A 258 35.70 8.05 -1.26
N GLN A 259 34.45 8.30 -0.86
CA GLN A 259 34.10 9.36 0.08
C GLN A 259 33.96 8.87 1.52
N ASN A 260 34.30 7.61 1.83
CA ASN A 260 34.14 6.97 3.15
C ASN A 260 32.68 6.89 3.63
N TYR A 261 31.75 6.63 2.71
CA TYR A 261 30.39 6.17 3.02
C TYR A 261 30.31 4.65 3.04
N SER A 262 29.32 4.12 3.76
CA SER A 262 29.03 2.68 3.79
C SER A 262 28.23 2.30 2.53
N ALA A 263 28.72 1.33 1.78
CA ALA A 263 28.08 0.89 0.54
C ALA A 263 28.36 -0.59 0.26
N VAL A 264 27.45 -1.25 -0.45
CA VAL A 264 27.66 -2.58 -1.03
C VAL A 264 27.10 -2.59 -2.45
N LEU A 265 27.62 -3.49 -3.27
CA LEU A 265 27.00 -3.86 -4.54
C LEU A 265 26.31 -5.21 -4.37
N VAL A 266 25.08 -5.30 -4.88
CA VAL A 266 24.30 -6.52 -5.03
C VAL A 266 24.11 -6.73 -6.53
N GLY A 267 24.59 -7.87 -7.04
CA GLY A 267 24.54 -8.21 -8.46
C GLY A 267 24.55 -9.73 -8.64
N GLU A 268 24.42 -10.16 -9.89
CA GLU A 268 24.62 -11.55 -10.30
C GLU A 268 26.01 -12.08 -9.96
N SER A 269 26.21 -13.40 -10.05
CA SER A 269 27.43 -14.01 -9.54
C SER A 269 28.62 -13.93 -10.51
N TRP A 270 29.39 -12.85 -10.39
CA TRP A 270 30.66 -12.67 -11.09
C TRP A 270 31.78 -13.52 -10.47
N GLU A 271 31.76 -13.73 -9.15
CA GLU A 271 32.78 -14.50 -8.42
C GLU A 271 32.83 -15.97 -8.86
N THR A 272 31.68 -16.56 -9.25
CA THR A 272 31.61 -17.95 -9.75
C THR A 272 31.79 -18.06 -11.26
N ASN A 273 31.86 -16.93 -11.97
CA ASN A 273 31.81 -16.83 -13.44
C ASN A 273 30.43 -17.24 -14.02
N ASP A 274 29.36 -16.84 -13.35
CA ASP A 274 27.98 -17.02 -13.80
C ASP A 274 27.31 -15.69 -14.19
N GLN A 275 28.11 -14.71 -14.60
CA GLN A 275 27.59 -13.47 -15.17
C GLN A 275 27.03 -13.69 -16.59
N THR A 276 26.19 -12.77 -17.06
CA THR A 276 25.66 -12.80 -18.43
C THR A 276 26.78 -12.85 -19.49
N PRO A 277 26.68 -13.76 -20.49
CA PRO A 277 27.68 -13.87 -21.55
C PRO A 277 27.62 -12.71 -22.56
N ASP A 278 26.56 -11.91 -22.53
CA ASP A 278 26.29 -10.84 -23.48
C ASP A 278 26.58 -9.42 -22.92
N TYR A 279 27.27 -9.35 -21.77
CA TYR A 279 27.76 -8.13 -21.14
C TYR A 279 28.38 -7.15 -22.15
N HIS A 280 27.96 -5.89 -22.10
CA HIS A 280 28.40 -4.82 -23.00
C HIS A 280 28.16 -5.07 -24.51
N THR A 281 27.18 -5.90 -24.86
CA THR A 281 26.82 -6.16 -26.26
C THR A 281 25.35 -5.90 -26.53
N SER A 282 24.99 -5.77 -27.82
CA SER A 282 23.58 -5.62 -28.23
C SER A 282 22.78 -6.91 -28.13
N ASN A 283 23.42 -8.00 -27.69
CA ASN A 283 22.76 -9.27 -27.42
C ASN A 283 22.33 -9.37 -25.95
N ASP A 284 22.64 -8.40 -25.09
CA ASP A 284 22.03 -8.33 -23.76
C ASP A 284 20.55 -7.91 -23.94
N ARG A 285 19.66 -8.90 -23.88
CA ARG A 285 18.24 -8.80 -24.24
C ARG A 285 17.33 -9.33 -23.15
N VAL A 286 16.06 -8.93 -23.22
CA VAL A 286 15.01 -9.36 -22.28
C VAL A 286 14.85 -10.88 -22.22
N ASP A 287 15.11 -11.57 -23.34
CA ASP A 287 15.00 -13.03 -23.43
C ASP A 287 16.07 -13.76 -22.58
N ASP A 288 17.14 -13.08 -22.17
CA ASP A 288 18.22 -13.64 -21.36
C ASP A 288 17.97 -13.47 -19.84
N ILE A 289 16.94 -12.72 -19.45
CA ILE A 289 16.66 -12.39 -18.05
C ILE A 289 15.86 -13.50 -17.36
N ASP A 290 16.38 -14.03 -16.26
CA ASP A 290 15.61 -14.78 -15.28
C ASP A 290 14.84 -13.83 -14.36
N PHE A 291 13.59 -13.56 -14.74
CA PHE A 291 12.73 -12.67 -13.96
C PHE A 291 12.31 -13.23 -12.60
N GLN A 292 12.39 -14.54 -12.35
CA GLN A 292 12.10 -15.08 -11.02
C GLN A 292 13.24 -14.75 -10.06
N TYR A 293 14.47 -15.03 -10.48
CA TYR A 293 15.69 -14.65 -9.76
C TYR A 293 15.77 -13.13 -9.50
N MET A 294 15.57 -12.32 -10.55
CA MET A 294 15.51 -10.86 -10.45
C MET A 294 14.45 -10.37 -9.45
N THR A 295 13.28 -11.02 -9.42
CA THR A 295 12.20 -10.69 -8.49
C THR A 295 12.62 -10.98 -7.04
N GLU A 296 13.29 -12.10 -6.79
CA GLU A 296 13.78 -12.44 -5.46
C GLU A 296 14.87 -11.46 -4.98
N LEU A 297 15.81 -11.05 -5.84
CA LEU A 297 16.79 -10.00 -5.52
C LEU A 297 16.13 -8.65 -5.23
N THR A 298 15.10 -8.29 -6.00
CA THR A 298 14.32 -7.06 -5.77
C THR A 298 13.62 -7.10 -4.41
N LYS A 299 12.97 -8.22 -4.06
CA LYS A 299 12.36 -8.44 -2.74
C LYS A 299 13.40 -8.36 -1.63
N PHE A 300 14.58 -8.93 -1.84
CA PHE A 300 15.65 -8.96 -0.87
C PHE A 300 16.14 -7.55 -0.52
N VAL A 301 16.42 -6.73 -1.54
CA VAL A 301 16.80 -5.32 -1.33
C VAL A 301 15.63 -4.50 -0.78
N ALA A 302 14.39 -4.74 -1.23
CA ALA A 302 13.20 -4.12 -0.66
C ALA A 302 13.05 -4.41 0.84
N ALA A 303 13.32 -5.66 1.27
CA ALA A 303 13.29 -6.06 2.68
C ALA A 303 14.31 -5.26 3.50
N TYR A 304 15.52 -5.10 2.98
CA TYR A 304 16.57 -4.30 3.62
C TYR A 304 16.14 -2.84 3.75
N MET A 305 15.73 -2.23 2.64
CA MET A 305 15.33 -0.82 2.62
C MET A 305 14.16 -0.57 3.57
N THR A 306 13.14 -1.42 3.57
CA THR A 306 12.00 -1.33 4.50
C THR A 306 12.44 -1.45 5.96
N THR A 307 13.27 -2.45 6.27
CA THR A 307 13.70 -2.74 7.64
C THR A 307 14.55 -1.59 8.19
N LYS A 308 15.44 -1.05 7.38
CA LYS A 308 16.41 -0.04 7.81
C LYS A 308 15.89 1.38 7.72
N ALA A 309 14.98 1.67 6.79
CA ALA A 309 14.24 2.92 6.79
C ALA A 309 13.29 3.05 7.98
N GLY A 310 12.96 1.94 8.65
CA GLY A 310 12.11 1.93 9.83
C GLY A 310 10.65 2.16 9.48
N LEU A 311 10.02 1.15 8.87
CA LEU A 311 8.59 1.17 8.55
C LEU A 311 7.76 1.56 9.79
N ILE A 312 7.01 2.65 9.67
CA ILE A 312 6.03 3.07 10.67
C ILE A 312 4.70 2.42 10.32
N SER A 313 4.42 1.28 10.93
CA SER A 313 3.16 0.56 10.71
C SER A 313 1.99 1.30 11.36
N VAL A 314 0.93 1.56 10.60
CA VAL A 314 -0.36 2.05 11.12
C VAL A 314 -1.45 1.03 10.79
N ASP A 315 -2.15 0.53 11.81
CA ASP A 315 -3.27 -0.40 11.59
C ASP A 315 -4.57 0.38 11.36
N ASN A 316 -4.80 0.75 10.10
CA ASN A 316 -6.01 1.48 9.71
C ASN A 316 -7.28 0.62 9.63
N THR A 317 -7.23 -0.67 9.98
CA THR A 317 -8.39 -1.55 9.80
C THR A 317 -9.48 -1.32 10.85
N ILE A 318 -10.73 -1.64 10.49
CA ILE A 318 -11.90 -1.47 11.35
C ILE A 318 -12.47 -2.83 11.75
N THR A 319 -12.65 -3.03 13.05
CA THR A 319 -13.52 -4.10 13.58
C THR A 319 -14.95 -3.57 13.76
N GLN A 320 -15.91 -4.23 13.12
CA GLN A 320 -17.33 -3.90 13.24
C GLN A 320 -18.05 -4.83 14.22
N THR A 321 -18.85 -4.25 15.12
CA THR A 321 -19.81 -4.95 15.97
C THR A 321 -21.23 -4.62 15.57
N ALA A 322 -22.23 -5.15 16.29
CA ALA A 322 -23.64 -4.84 16.03
C ALA A 322 -24.01 -3.36 16.30
N THR A 323 -23.22 -2.65 17.10
CA THR A 323 -23.53 -1.29 17.55
C THR A 323 -22.41 -0.28 17.27
N GLU A 324 -21.20 -0.74 17.03
CA GLU A 324 -20.00 0.10 17.02
C GLU A 324 -19.04 -0.30 15.90
N LEU A 325 -18.25 0.69 15.47
CA LEU A 325 -17.05 0.53 14.66
C LEU A 325 -15.83 0.85 15.54
N ILE A 326 -14.79 0.05 15.45
CA ILE A 326 -13.59 0.15 16.29
C ILE A 326 -12.37 0.18 15.38
N ALA A 327 -11.58 1.26 15.47
CA ALA A 327 -10.26 1.30 14.82
C ALA A 327 -9.30 0.35 15.53
N ASN A 328 -8.59 -0.49 14.79
CA ASN A 328 -7.83 -1.58 15.37
C ASN A 328 -6.51 -1.14 16.01
N ASP A 329 -5.81 -0.16 15.44
CA ASP A 329 -4.65 0.47 16.09
C ASP A 329 -5.05 0.99 17.49
N VAL A 330 -4.23 0.73 18.50
CA VAL A 330 -4.49 1.08 19.91
C VAL A 330 -3.69 2.30 20.39
N SER A 331 -2.73 2.75 19.60
CA SER A 331 -1.72 3.76 19.97
C SER A 331 -1.77 5.01 19.10
N ALA A 332 -2.73 5.09 18.18
CA ALA A 332 -2.90 6.20 17.25
C ALA A 332 -3.92 7.26 17.74
N SER A 333 -4.01 8.36 17.01
CA SER A 333 -5.17 9.27 17.04
C SER A 333 -6.13 8.96 15.88
N TYR A 334 -7.40 9.32 16.04
CA TYR A 334 -8.46 8.93 15.10
C TYR A 334 -9.29 10.13 14.66
N GLN A 335 -9.80 10.08 13.43
CA GLN A 335 -10.89 10.93 12.95
C GLN A 335 -11.82 10.06 12.08
N TRP A 336 -13.08 9.92 12.46
CA TRP A 336 -14.05 9.16 11.66
C TRP A 336 -14.59 9.98 10.50
N TYR A 337 -14.86 9.32 9.38
CA TYR A 337 -15.39 9.92 8.15
C TYR A 337 -16.68 9.23 7.72
N ASP A 338 -17.59 10.04 7.18
CA ASP A 338 -18.74 9.56 6.43
C ASP A 338 -18.32 9.41 4.97
N CYS A 339 -18.23 8.18 4.48
CA CYS A 339 -17.77 7.88 3.12
C CYS A 339 -18.77 8.30 2.05
N ASP A 340 -20.06 8.41 2.38
CA ASP A 340 -21.09 8.82 1.43
C ASP A 340 -21.00 10.33 1.12
N THR A 341 -20.46 11.11 2.06
CA THR A 341 -20.21 12.56 1.90
C THR A 341 -18.74 12.93 1.70
N GLY A 342 -17.81 12.04 2.05
CA GLY A 342 -16.37 12.28 2.05
C GLY A 342 -15.91 13.27 3.13
N ALA A 343 -16.73 13.54 4.14
CA ALA A 343 -16.46 14.54 5.17
C ALA A 343 -16.11 13.91 6.53
N PRO A 344 -15.24 14.56 7.33
CA PRO A 344 -14.98 14.12 8.69
C PRO A 344 -16.25 14.32 9.54
N ILE A 345 -16.55 13.33 10.38
CA ILE A 345 -17.66 13.39 11.34
C ILE A 345 -17.18 14.19 12.54
N ALA A 346 -17.71 15.40 12.68
CA ALA A 346 -17.25 16.37 13.67
C ALA A 346 -17.32 15.83 15.11
N GLY A 347 -16.16 15.81 15.79
CA GLY A 347 -16.04 15.38 17.18
C GLY A 347 -15.87 13.87 17.38
N GLU A 348 -15.98 13.06 16.33
CA GLU A 348 -15.75 11.61 16.39
C GLU A 348 -14.27 11.32 16.21
N THR A 349 -13.50 11.48 17.29
CA THR A 349 -12.04 11.27 17.34
C THR A 349 -11.62 10.15 18.30
N ASN A 350 -12.58 9.40 18.83
CA ASN A 350 -12.32 8.25 19.69
C ASN A 350 -12.01 7.02 18.84
N ARG A 351 -11.26 6.06 19.41
CA ARG A 351 -11.01 4.74 18.80
C ARG A 351 -12.30 3.99 18.42
N THR A 352 -13.35 4.19 19.19
CA THR A 352 -14.67 3.59 18.97
C THR A 352 -15.66 4.65 18.53
N PHE A 353 -16.42 4.35 17.48
CA PHE A 353 -17.50 5.17 16.94
C PHE A 353 -18.81 4.40 16.94
N THR A 354 -19.90 5.04 17.36
CA THR A 354 -21.27 4.50 17.32
C THR A 354 -22.05 5.24 16.23
N PRO A 355 -22.24 4.65 15.04
CA PRO A 355 -23.00 5.29 13.98
C PRO A 355 -24.45 5.57 14.39
N ASN A 356 -24.91 6.82 14.18
CA ASN A 356 -26.30 7.23 14.45
C ASN A 356 -27.25 7.01 13.26
N SER A 357 -26.72 6.56 12.13
CA SER A 357 -27.46 6.23 10.91
C SER A 357 -26.84 5.01 10.24
N SER A 358 -27.60 4.34 9.37
CA SER A 358 -26.97 3.40 8.43
C SER A 358 -26.20 4.19 7.37
N GLY A 359 -25.03 3.72 6.98
CA GLY A 359 -24.15 4.42 6.05
C GLY A 359 -22.82 3.72 5.88
N ASN A 360 -21.92 4.31 5.11
CA ASN A 360 -20.55 3.85 4.94
C ASN A 360 -19.59 4.74 5.72
N TYR A 361 -18.68 4.14 6.48
CA TYR A 361 -17.80 4.85 7.39
C TYR A 361 -16.35 4.39 7.23
N ALA A 362 -15.43 5.33 7.38
CA ALA A 362 -13.99 5.07 7.44
C ALA A 362 -13.39 5.75 8.66
N VAL A 363 -12.18 5.36 9.05
CA VAL A 363 -11.41 6.01 10.10
C VAL A 363 -10.05 6.43 9.55
N GLU A 364 -9.71 7.68 9.76
CA GLU A 364 -8.34 8.16 9.61
C GLU A 364 -7.59 7.83 10.90
N VAL A 365 -6.47 7.13 10.79
CA VAL A 365 -5.60 6.71 11.87
C VAL A 365 -4.27 7.41 11.70
N SER A 366 -3.80 8.12 12.73
CA SER A 366 -2.52 8.83 12.69
C SER A 366 -1.59 8.39 13.81
N ASN A 367 -0.35 8.08 13.45
CA ASN A 367 0.76 7.86 14.36
C ASN A 367 1.86 8.91 14.10
N GLY A 368 1.92 9.93 14.94
CA GLY A 368 2.77 11.10 14.71
C GLY A 368 2.35 11.85 13.45
N ASN A 369 3.25 11.94 12.48
CA ASN A 369 2.99 12.56 11.18
C ASN A 369 2.48 11.56 10.12
N CYS A 370 2.55 10.26 10.41
CA CYS A 370 1.99 9.26 9.51
C CYS A 370 0.48 9.21 9.67
N THR A 371 -0.27 9.32 8.58
CA THR A 371 -1.74 9.34 8.60
C THR A 371 -2.29 8.48 7.47
N GLU A 372 -3.29 7.66 7.80
CA GLU A 372 -3.94 6.76 6.86
C GLU A 372 -5.44 6.76 7.00
N LEU A 373 -6.15 6.68 5.89
CA LEU A 373 -7.60 6.49 5.87
C LEU A 373 -7.94 5.04 5.55
N SER A 374 -8.76 4.42 6.40
CA SER A 374 -9.25 3.06 6.19
C SER A 374 -10.09 2.94 4.92
N SER A 375 -10.25 1.71 4.44
CA SER A 375 -11.36 1.40 3.52
C SER A 375 -12.72 1.67 4.18
N CYS A 376 -13.74 1.96 3.37
CA CYS A 376 -15.08 2.22 3.85
C CYS A 376 -15.78 0.92 4.25
N VAL A 377 -16.31 0.88 5.46
CA VAL A 377 -17.10 -0.24 6.01
C VAL A 377 -18.58 0.16 6.05
N SER A 378 -19.45 -0.73 5.57
CA SER A 378 -20.90 -0.52 5.61
C SER A 378 -21.47 -0.87 6.98
N PHE A 379 -22.18 0.06 7.59
CA PHE A 379 -22.85 -0.13 8.87
C PHE A 379 -24.36 0.03 8.73
N SER A 380 -25.13 -0.94 9.25
CA SER A 380 -26.58 -0.92 9.25
C SER A 380 -27.11 -0.95 10.67
N LEU A 381 -27.90 0.06 11.04
CA LEU A 381 -28.63 0.07 12.30
C LEU A 381 -29.70 -1.02 12.27
N LEU A 382 -29.54 -2.04 13.12
CA LEU A 382 -30.60 -3.01 13.41
C LEU A 382 -31.67 -2.35 14.31
N SER A 383 -32.50 -1.47 13.75
CA SER A 383 -33.72 -1.02 14.41
C SER A 383 -34.95 -1.39 13.60
N THR A 384 -35.91 -2.07 14.24
CA THR A 384 -37.31 -2.01 13.80
C THR A 384 -37.89 -0.75 14.42
N GLU A 385 -38.37 0.19 13.61
CA GLU A 385 -39.02 1.41 14.11
C GLU A 385 -40.18 1.07 15.07
N GLY A 386 -40.38 1.88 16.11
CA GLY A 386 -41.54 1.74 16.99
C GLY A 386 -42.81 2.24 16.31
N PHE A 387 -43.96 1.63 16.64
CA PHE A 387 -45.26 2.22 16.35
C PHE A 387 -45.50 3.47 17.21
N ASP A 388 -45.99 4.54 16.62
CA ASP A 388 -46.42 5.74 17.35
C ASP A 388 -47.88 5.62 17.84
N ALA A 389 -48.34 6.60 18.63
CA ALA A 389 -49.67 6.57 19.26
C ALA A 389 -50.84 6.76 18.28
N ASN A 390 -50.56 7.18 17.04
CA ASN A 390 -51.57 7.30 15.98
C ASN A 390 -51.71 5.98 15.22
N GLU A 391 -50.63 5.19 15.16
CA GLU A 391 -50.59 3.90 14.49
C GLU A 391 -51.24 2.78 15.31
N ILE A 392 -50.94 2.70 16.61
CA ILE A 392 -51.40 1.62 17.49
C ILE A 392 -51.90 2.18 18.83
N ARG A 393 -53.14 1.81 19.20
CA ARG A 393 -53.75 2.23 20.46
C ARG A 393 -54.34 1.04 21.20
N LEU A 394 -54.07 0.94 22.51
CA LEU A 394 -54.57 -0.14 23.36
C LEU A 394 -55.46 0.42 24.47
N PHE A 395 -56.68 -0.09 24.61
CA PHE A 395 -57.63 0.36 25.63
C PHE A 395 -58.73 -0.67 25.93
N PRO A 396 -59.37 -0.59 27.12
CA PRO A 396 -58.96 0.22 28.26
C PRO A 396 -57.69 -0.36 28.91
N ASN A 397 -56.90 0.50 29.55
CA ASN A 397 -55.77 0.10 30.38
C ASN A 397 -55.76 1.01 31.64
N PRO A 398 -56.14 0.51 32.83
CA PRO A 398 -56.33 -0.91 33.18
C PRO A 398 -57.53 -1.60 32.49
N VAL A 399 -57.38 -2.90 32.20
CA VAL A 399 -58.40 -3.75 31.56
C VAL A 399 -59.03 -4.70 32.58
N THR A 400 -60.34 -4.99 32.46
CA THR A 400 -61.06 -5.94 33.32
C THR A 400 -61.34 -7.28 32.65
N SER A 401 -61.62 -7.31 31.35
CA SER A 401 -61.89 -8.57 30.63
C SER A 401 -61.50 -8.52 29.16
N ILE A 402 -61.70 -7.42 28.46
CA ILE A 402 -61.38 -7.34 27.02
C ILE A 402 -60.47 -6.13 26.79
N LEU A 403 -59.27 -6.38 26.26
CA LEU A 403 -58.34 -5.36 25.79
C LEU A 403 -58.53 -5.19 24.28
N ASN A 404 -58.88 -3.99 23.85
CA ASN A 404 -58.99 -3.64 22.43
C ASN A 404 -57.69 -3.00 21.95
N ILE A 405 -57.30 -3.36 20.73
CA ILE A 405 -56.13 -2.85 20.04
C ILE A 405 -56.59 -2.33 18.69
N GLU A 406 -56.44 -1.02 18.48
CA GLU A 406 -56.68 -0.37 17.19
C GLU A 406 -55.40 -0.42 16.36
N ASN A 407 -55.53 -0.90 15.12
CA ASN A 407 -54.49 -0.96 14.11
C ASN A 407 -54.83 0.01 12.97
N ALA A 408 -54.19 1.18 12.96
CA ALA A 408 -54.34 2.17 11.89
C ALA A 408 -53.35 1.96 10.73
N THR A 409 -52.43 1.00 10.83
CA THR A 409 -51.31 0.81 9.90
C THR A 409 -51.68 0.04 8.62
N GLN A 410 -52.84 -0.62 8.58
CA GLN A 410 -53.28 -1.54 7.52
C GLN A 410 -52.38 -2.78 7.30
N ASP A 411 -51.29 -2.91 8.05
CA ASP A 411 -50.38 -4.04 8.01
C ASP A 411 -50.94 -5.25 8.77
N GLU A 412 -50.50 -6.45 8.38
CA GLU A 412 -50.66 -7.65 9.20
C GLU A 412 -49.72 -7.56 10.41
N LEU A 413 -50.28 -7.60 11.61
CA LEU A 413 -49.54 -7.49 12.86
C LEU A 413 -49.56 -8.81 13.64
N VAL A 414 -48.45 -9.08 14.32
CA VAL A 414 -48.31 -10.17 15.29
C VAL A 414 -48.39 -9.58 16.69
N PHE A 415 -49.40 -9.99 17.46
CA PHE A 415 -49.63 -9.61 18.84
C PHE A 415 -49.19 -10.74 19.75
N THR A 416 -48.23 -10.49 20.63
CA THR A 416 -47.68 -11.46 21.59
C THR A 416 -47.98 -10.97 23.00
N LEU A 417 -48.87 -11.66 23.71
CA LEU A 417 -49.18 -11.39 25.11
C LEU A 417 -48.22 -12.20 26.00
N MET A 418 -47.59 -11.53 26.96
CA MET A 418 -46.62 -12.10 27.90
C MET A 418 -46.97 -11.72 29.34
N ASP A 419 -46.64 -12.59 30.29
CA ASP A 419 -46.68 -12.23 31.72
C ASP A 419 -45.44 -11.41 32.14
N ILE A 420 -45.38 -11.02 33.42
CA ILE A 420 -44.25 -10.27 33.98
C ILE A 420 -42.90 -11.00 33.91
N THR A 421 -42.90 -12.32 33.73
CA THR A 421 -41.68 -13.13 33.60
C THR A 421 -41.22 -13.25 32.15
N GLY A 422 -41.97 -12.68 31.20
CA GLY A 422 -41.72 -12.78 29.77
C GLY A 422 -42.24 -14.07 29.15
N LYS A 423 -42.97 -14.91 29.91
CA LYS A 423 -43.57 -16.13 29.36
C LYS A 423 -44.69 -15.75 28.41
N ILE A 424 -44.61 -16.26 27.18
CA ILE A 424 -45.66 -16.07 26.17
C ILE A 424 -46.92 -16.82 26.61
N ILE A 425 -48.01 -16.06 26.75
CA ILE A 425 -49.33 -16.54 27.12
C ILE A 425 -50.15 -16.80 25.86
N HIS A 426 -50.06 -15.89 24.89
CA HIS A 426 -50.87 -15.94 23.68
C HIS A 426 -50.19 -15.25 22.50
N ILE A 427 -50.39 -15.76 21.30
CA ILE A 427 -49.95 -15.15 20.04
C ILE A 427 -51.14 -15.09 19.10
N LEU A 428 -51.37 -13.92 18.51
CA LEU A 428 -52.40 -13.69 17.51
C LEU A 428 -51.80 -12.97 16.31
N LYS A 429 -52.25 -13.29 15.10
CA LYS A 429 -51.96 -12.54 13.88
C LYS A 429 -53.25 -11.94 13.34
N SER A 430 -53.22 -10.67 12.98
CA SER A 430 -54.40 -9.99 12.43
C SER A 430 -54.01 -8.75 11.61
N GLN A 431 -54.73 -8.54 10.51
CA GLN A 431 -54.71 -7.31 9.71
C GLN A 431 -55.95 -6.43 9.98
N ASN A 432 -56.86 -6.86 10.86
CA ASN A 432 -58.06 -6.10 11.17
C ASN A 432 -57.73 -4.78 11.87
N VAL A 433 -58.50 -3.74 11.56
CA VAL A 433 -58.41 -2.40 12.16
C VAL A 433 -58.68 -2.43 13.67
N SER A 434 -59.46 -3.40 14.15
CA SER A 434 -59.74 -3.60 15.58
C SER A 434 -59.54 -5.06 15.93
N VAL A 435 -58.77 -5.30 17.00
CA VAL A 435 -58.45 -6.61 17.55
C VAL A 435 -58.78 -6.61 19.04
N SER A 436 -59.43 -7.66 19.51
CA SER A 436 -59.77 -7.81 20.93
C SER A 436 -59.07 -9.03 21.52
N LEU A 437 -58.37 -8.82 22.65
CA LEU A 437 -57.79 -9.89 23.46
C LEU A 437 -58.65 -10.10 24.71
N ASN A 438 -59.13 -11.32 24.92
CA ASN A 438 -59.86 -11.68 26.13
C ASN A 438 -58.87 -12.01 27.26
N LEU A 439 -58.86 -11.16 28.27
CA LEU A 439 -58.09 -11.33 29.49
C LEU A 439 -58.92 -11.76 30.71
N GLY A 440 -60.20 -12.11 30.54
CA GLY A 440 -61.15 -12.37 31.64
C GLY A 440 -60.74 -13.52 32.57
N ASP A 441 -60.13 -14.56 32.03
CA ASP A 441 -59.78 -15.78 32.78
C ASP A 441 -58.41 -15.69 33.48
N TRP A 442 -57.68 -14.57 33.34
CA TRP A 442 -56.34 -14.42 33.91
C TRP A 442 -56.33 -13.59 35.19
N SER A 443 -55.36 -13.90 36.05
CA SER A 443 -55.15 -13.21 37.31
C SER A 443 -54.86 -11.72 37.11
N ALA A 444 -55.35 -10.90 38.04
CA ALA A 444 -54.99 -9.48 38.12
C ALA A 444 -53.46 -9.32 38.23
N GLY A 445 -52.91 -8.35 37.51
CA GLY A 445 -51.46 -8.21 37.39
C GLY A 445 -51.02 -7.40 36.18
N ILE A 446 -49.70 -7.33 35.97
CA ILE A 446 -49.10 -6.65 34.82
C ILE A 446 -48.84 -7.68 33.73
N TYR A 447 -49.14 -7.31 32.49
CA TYR A 447 -48.86 -8.06 31.28
C TYR A 447 -48.17 -7.15 30.28
N PHE A 448 -47.49 -7.76 29.31
CA PHE A 448 -46.89 -7.04 28.19
C PHE A 448 -47.48 -7.54 26.88
N VAL A 449 -47.85 -6.62 26.00
CA VAL A 449 -48.28 -6.92 24.64
C VAL A 449 -47.22 -6.39 23.70
N LYS A 450 -46.45 -7.29 23.08
CA LYS A 450 -45.55 -6.96 21.98
C LYS A 450 -46.33 -7.02 20.67
N ILE A 451 -46.24 -5.97 19.87
CA ILE A 451 -46.90 -5.84 18.56
C ILE A 451 -45.80 -5.63 17.53
N ALA A 452 -45.78 -6.45 16.47
CA ALA A 452 -44.77 -6.38 15.43
C ALA A 452 -45.38 -6.51 14.02
N SER A 453 -44.92 -5.70 13.08
CA SER A 453 -45.08 -5.88 11.63
C SER A 453 -43.80 -6.46 11.03
N LYS A 454 -43.67 -6.42 9.70
CA LYS A 454 -42.41 -6.76 9.01
C LYS A 454 -41.28 -5.76 9.29
N THR A 455 -41.61 -4.52 9.63
CA THR A 455 -40.65 -3.40 9.70
C THR A 455 -40.69 -2.65 11.03
N LYS A 456 -41.78 -2.75 11.79
CA LYS A 456 -41.98 -2.05 13.07
C LYS A 456 -42.24 -3.00 14.24
N SER A 457 -41.85 -2.61 15.46
CA SER A 457 -42.17 -3.35 16.68
C SER A 457 -42.24 -2.46 17.92
N SER A 458 -43.32 -2.55 18.70
CA SER A 458 -43.49 -1.88 19.99
C SER A 458 -43.96 -2.84 21.09
N THR A 459 -43.63 -2.58 22.34
CA THR A 459 -44.13 -3.33 23.51
C THR A 459 -44.89 -2.42 24.45
N TYR A 460 -46.11 -2.82 24.82
CA TYR A 460 -47.03 -2.05 25.64
C TYR A 460 -47.26 -2.75 26.99
N LYS A 461 -47.19 -1.99 28.08
CA LYS A 461 -47.57 -2.47 29.41
C LYS A 461 -49.09 -2.42 29.57
N VAL A 462 -49.69 -3.54 29.96
CA VAL A 462 -51.12 -3.68 30.23
C VAL A 462 -51.32 -4.05 31.69
N VAL A 463 -52.23 -3.37 32.37
CA VAL A 463 -52.60 -3.66 33.76
C VAL A 463 -53.97 -4.35 33.76
N LYS A 464 -54.02 -5.61 34.17
CA LYS A 464 -55.27 -6.34 34.41
C LYS A 464 -55.74 -6.03 35.84
N ALA A 465 -56.87 -5.34 35.94
CA ALA A 465 -57.55 -5.03 37.19
C ALA A 465 -58.39 -6.20 37.70
#